data_AF-A0AAV6HAD4-F1
#
_entry.id   AF-A0AAV6HAD4-F1
#
_cell.length_a   1.000
_cell.length_b   1.000
_cell.length_c   1.000
_cell.angle_alpha   90.00
_cell.angle_beta   90.00
_cell.angle_gamma   90.00
#
_symmetry.space_group_name_H-M   'P 1'
#
loop_
_entity.id
_entity.type
_entity.pdbx_description
1 polymer ?
#
loop_
_entity_poly.entity_id
_entity_poly.type
_entity_poly.pdbx_seq_one_letter_code
_entity_poly.pdbx_strand_id
1 'polypeptide(L)'
;MASFDDNTIQTAALGRPFQLGMLYDSRKDTLIPGITLWDQVELQRNRSVKKQNNTEFNVTTSDSIEEKSDSLKISGSLKLSLLGGLVDVGGSAKYFQDTKKSHKQARVTLQYKTTTKFETLTMAHLGCGQVSHPNVFEDDTATHVVTAILYGAGAYFVFDRE
;
A
#
# COMPACT_ATOMS: atom_id res chain seq x y z
N MET A 1 -15.47 -21.61 -6.23
CA MET A 1 -14.71 -20.60 -7.00
C MET A 1 -13.27 -20.70 -6.52
N ALA A 2 -12.33 -20.91 -7.44
CA ALA A 2 -10.96 -21.31 -7.12
C ALA A 2 -10.30 -20.35 -6.11
N SER A 3 -9.71 -20.93 -5.06
CA SER A 3 -8.90 -20.26 -4.06
C SER A 3 -7.70 -19.61 -4.75
N PHE A 4 -7.63 -18.27 -4.72
CA PHE A 4 -6.43 -17.53 -5.11
C PHE A 4 -5.28 -17.94 -4.18
N ASP A 5 -4.12 -18.24 -4.76
CA ASP A 5 -2.95 -18.82 -4.12
C ASP A 5 -2.50 -18.08 -2.83
N ASP A 6 -2.13 -18.88 -1.83
CA ASP A 6 -1.69 -18.55 -0.45
C ASP A 6 -0.40 -17.69 -0.34
N ASN A 7 0.17 -17.27 -1.47
CA ASN A 7 1.48 -16.60 -1.53
C ASN A 7 1.44 -15.12 -1.97
N THR A 8 0.26 -14.55 -2.26
CA THR A 8 0.17 -13.13 -2.66
C THR A 8 -0.03 -12.22 -1.43
N ILE A 9 0.89 -11.28 -1.21
CA ILE A 9 0.78 -10.29 -0.14
C ILE A 9 0.06 -9.03 -0.63
N GLN A 10 -0.94 -8.58 0.13
CA GLN A 10 -1.54 -7.26 -0.02
C GLN A 10 -1.01 -6.32 1.07
N THR A 11 -0.63 -5.10 0.70
CA THR A 11 -0.06 -4.11 1.63
C THR A 11 -0.61 -2.72 1.35
N ALA A 12 -0.79 -1.91 2.40
CA ALA A 12 -1.22 -0.53 2.27
C ALA A 12 -0.07 0.35 1.75
N ALA A 13 -0.37 1.21 0.77
CA ALA A 13 0.66 2.09 0.19
C ALA A 13 1.19 3.12 1.19
N LEU A 14 0.32 3.64 2.07
CA LEU A 14 0.65 4.60 3.13
C LEU A 14 1.40 5.86 2.64
N GLY A 15 1.11 6.30 1.41
CA GLY A 15 1.77 7.44 0.79
C GLY A 15 3.15 7.15 0.18
N ARG A 16 3.62 5.90 0.24
CA ARG A 16 4.85 5.46 -0.46
C ARG A 16 4.59 5.35 -1.97
N PRO A 17 5.58 5.68 -2.83
CA PRO A 17 5.39 5.79 -4.28
C PRO A 17 5.48 4.43 -4.99
N PHE A 18 4.48 3.56 -4.78
CA PHE A 18 4.39 2.28 -5.48
C PHE A 18 4.26 2.46 -7.00
N GLN A 19 4.96 1.61 -7.75
CA GLN A 19 4.85 1.50 -9.21
C GLN A 19 4.74 0.02 -9.60
N LEU A 20 4.03 -0.27 -10.70
CA LEU A 20 3.98 -1.63 -11.23
C LEU A 20 5.37 -2.10 -11.67
N GLY A 21 5.70 -3.35 -11.37
CA GLY A 21 7.01 -3.95 -11.64
C GLY A 21 8.11 -3.56 -10.65
N MET A 22 7.83 -2.65 -9.71
CA MET A 22 8.76 -2.29 -8.65
C MET A 22 8.99 -3.47 -7.71
N LEU A 23 10.20 -3.59 -7.18
CA LEU A 23 10.56 -4.63 -6.24
C LEU A 23 10.26 -4.21 -4.80
N TYR A 24 9.98 -5.21 -3.96
CA TYR A 24 9.63 -5.05 -2.56
C TYR A 24 10.36 -6.08 -1.70
N ASP A 25 10.94 -5.63 -0.59
CA ASP A 25 11.46 -6.50 0.46
C ASP A 25 10.48 -6.54 1.63
N SER A 26 9.72 -7.63 1.73
CA SER A 26 8.75 -7.86 2.81
C SER A 26 9.37 -8.02 4.20
N ARG A 27 10.68 -8.29 4.29
CA ARG A 27 11.39 -8.42 5.58
C ARG A 27 11.62 -7.06 6.24
N LYS A 28 11.70 -6.01 5.42
CA LYS A 28 11.98 -4.61 5.83
C LYS A 28 10.85 -3.65 5.48
N ASP A 29 9.76 -4.16 4.90
CA ASP A 29 8.66 -3.38 4.30
C ASP A 29 9.12 -2.21 3.41
N THR A 30 10.17 -2.44 2.60
CA THR A 30 10.85 -1.41 1.82
C THR A 30 10.64 -1.59 0.32
N LEU A 31 10.39 -0.49 -0.39
CA LEU A 31 10.36 -0.43 -1.85
C LEU A 31 11.76 -0.22 -2.42
N ILE A 32 12.07 -0.88 -3.53
CA ILE A 32 13.37 -0.76 -4.21
C ILE A 32 13.14 -0.06 -5.55
N PRO A 33 13.36 1.26 -5.62
CA PRO A 33 13.19 2.02 -6.86
C PRO A 33 14.33 1.75 -7.84
N GLY A 34 14.04 1.92 -9.13
CA GLY A 34 15.06 1.93 -10.19
C GLY A 34 15.56 0.56 -10.64
N ILE A 35 15.17 -0.53 -9.97
CA ILE A 35 15.50 -1.90 -10.35
C ILE A 35 14.20 -2.67 -10.59
N THR A 36 14.06 -3.29 -11.78
CA THR A 36 12.86 -4.01 -12.20
C THR A 36 13.25 -5.28 -12.96
N LEU A 37 12.36 -6.29 -12.92
CA LEU A 37 12.55 -7.55 -13.65
C LEU A 37 12.35 -7.42 -15.16
N TRP A 38 11.63 -6.38 -15.58
CA TRP A 38 11.29 -6.10 -16.97
C TRP A 38 11.71 -4.70 -17.34
N ASP A 39 11.99 -4.50 -18.62
CA ASP A 39 12.20 -3.17 -19.18
C ASP A 39 10.95 -2.30 -19.04
N GLN A 40 11.15 -1.00 -18.84
CA GLN A 40 10.03 -0.07 -18.64
C GLN A 40 9.04 -0.10 -19.82
N VAL A 41 9.53 -0.26 -21.05
CA VAL A 41 8.69 -0.35 -22.25
C VAL A 41 7.77 -1.58 -22.20
N GLU A 42 8.29 -2.70 -21.71
CA GLU A 42 7.52 -3.94 -21.55
C GLU A 42 6.47 -3.83 -20.44
N LEU A 43 6.82 -3.22 -19.30
CA LEU A 43 5.88 -2.94 -18.21
C LEU A 43 4.70 -2.06 -18.69
N GLN A 44 4.98 -1.01 -19.47
CA GLN A 44 3.94 -0.11 -19.96
C GLN A 44 3.04 -0.76 -21.02
N ARG A 45 3.57 -1.64 -21.87
CA ARG A 45 2.79 -2.36 -22.89
C ARG A 45 1.86 -3.40 -22.28
N ASN A 46 2.29 -4.03 -21.19
CA ASN A 46 1.66 -5.23 -20.64
C ASN A 46 0.86 -4.96 -19.36
N ARG A 47 0.25 -3.78 -19.25
CA ARG A 47 -0.67 -3.47 -18.15
C ARG A 47 -2.13 -3.55 -18.57
N SER A 48 -2.96 -4.04 -17.67
CA SER A 48 -4.41 -3.94 -17.74
C SER A 48 -4.90 -2.88 -16.77
N VAL A 49 -5.84 -2.03 -17.20
CA VAL A 49 -6.44 -0.99 -16.37
C VAL A 49 -7.94 -1.19 -16.32
N LYS A 50 -8.49 -1.32 -15.12
CA LYS A 50 -9.93 -1.38 -14.86
C LYS A 50 -10.37 -0.19 -14.04
N LYS A 51 -11.40 0.53 -14.49
CA LYS A 51 -12.03 1.58 -13.67
C LYS A 51 -12.68 0.95 -12.44
N GLN A 52 -12.39 1.48 -11.26
CA GLN A 52 -12.91 0.99 -9.99
C GLN A 52 -13.24 2.17 -9.07
N ASN A 53 -14.31 2.86 -9.44
CA ASN A 53 -14.81 4.01 -8.71
C ASN A 53 -15.60 3.55 -7.49
N ASN A 54 -15.13 3.89 -6.31
CA ASN A 54 -15.85 3.70 -5.05
C ASN A 54 -15.53 4.86 -4.12
N THR A 55 -16.51 5.32 -3.35
CA THR A 55 -16.33 6.40 -2.38
C THR A 55 -17.03 6.02 -1.09
N GLU A 56 -16.29 6.10 0.00
CA GLU A 56 -16.73 5.72 1.34
C GLU A 56 -16.42 6.84 2.34
N PHE A 57 -17.29 6.96 3.34
CA PHE A 57 -17.10 7.86 4.46
C PHE A 57 -17.28 7.07 5.75
N ASN A 58 -16.47 7.38 6.75
CA ASN A 58 -16.61 6.81 8.09
C ASN A 58 -16.38 7.88 9.15
N VAL A 59 -17.14 7.81 10.24
CA VAL A 59 -16.95 8.71 11.40
C VAL A 59 -16.55 7.87 12.59
N THR A 60 -15.44 8.21 13.22
CA THR A 60 -14.96 7.54 14.44
C THR A 60 -14.70 8.55 15.54
N THR A 61 -14.96 8.15 16.78
CA THR A 61 -14.63 8.91 18.00
C THR A 61 -13.42 8.32 18.73
N SER A 62 -12.89 7.20 18.23
CA SER A 62 -11.70 6.54 18.76
C SER A 62 -10.43 7.07 18.07
N ASP A 63 -9.36 7.15 18.85
CA ASP A 63 -8.02 7.58 18.41
C ASP A 63 -6.97 6.45 18.61
N SER A 64 -7.41 5.24 18.91
CA SER A 64 -6.53 4.10 19.19
C SER A 64 -5.71 3.69 17.96
N ILE A 65 -4.57 3.04 18.21
CA ILE A 65 -3.71 2.51 17.14
C ILE A 65 -4.48 1.48 16.32
N GLU A 66 -5.30 0.66 16.97
CA GLU A 66 -6.16 -0.35 16.33
C GLU A 66 -7.14 0.30 15.35
N GLU A 67 -7.89 1.30 15.81
CA GLU A 67 -8.88 1.99 14.97
C GLU A 67 -8.22 2.67 13.77
N LYS A 68 -7.08 3.32 13.98
CA LYS A 68 -6.31 3.96 12.90
C LYS A 68 -5.77 2.94 11.91
N SER A 69 -5.28 1.81 12.40
CA SER A 69 -4.77 0.72 11.58
C SER A 69 -5.87 0.16 10.67
N ASP A 70 -7.04 -0.10 11.24
CA ASP A 70 -8.19 -0.66 10.51
C ASP A 70 -8.76 0.31 9.48
N SER A 71 -8.76 1.61 9.81
CA SER A 71 -9.16 2.69 8.91
C SER A 71 -8.21 2.81 7.71
N LEU A 72 -6.89 2.73 7.94
CA LEU A 72 -5.85 2.78 6.91
C LEU A 72 -5.61 1.43 6.21
N LYS A 73 -6.30 0.36 6.63
CA LYS A 73 -6.12 -1.02 6.13
C LYS A 73 -4.68 -1.53 6.29
N ILE A 74 -4.07 -1.23 7.43
CA ILE A 74 -2.72 -1.67 7.80
C ILE A 74 -2.79 -3.11 8.33
N SER A 75 -2.00 -4.02 7.76
CA SER A 75 -1.88 -5.40 8.23
C SER A 75 -1.11 -5.50 9.55
N GLY A 76 -1.21 -6.64 10.25
CA GLY A 76 -0.50 -6.85 11.51
C GLY A 76 1.02 -6.67 11.41
N SER A 77 1.65 -7.24 10.37
CA SER A 77 3.09 -7.09 10.11
C SER A 77 3.47 -5.65 9.80
N LEU A 78 2.73 -4.99 8.90
CA LEU A 78 2.99 -3.60 8.52
C LEU A 78 2.79 -2.64 9.70
N LYS A 79 1.84 -2.94 10.60
CA LYS A 79 1.64 -2.19 11.85
C LYS A 79 2.88 -2.26 12.74
N LEU A 80 3.48 -3.44 12.89
CA LEU A 80 4.72 -3.59 13.66
C LEU A 80 5.87 -2.80 13.01
N SER A 81 6.00 -2.86 11.68
CA SER A 81 7.01 -2.09 10.95
C SER A 81 6.84 -0.57 11.10
N LEU A 82 5.60 -0.07 11.10
CA LEU A 82 5.31 1.34 11.38
C LEU A 82 5.69 1.75 12.80
N LEU A 83 5.29 0.96 13.81
CA LEU A 83 5.61 1.22 15.20
C LEU A 83 7.12 1.10 15.49
N GLY A 84 7.81 0.22 14.75
CA GLY A 84 9.26 0.06 14.78
C GLY A 84 10.04 1.10 13.97
N GLY A 85 9.37 2.02 13.27
CA GLY A 85 10.02 3.06 12.47
C GLY A 85 10.71 2.56 11.19
N LEU A 86 10.34 1.38 10.69
CA LEU A 86 10.86 0.82 9.43
C LEU A 86 10.16 1.41 8.20
N VAL A 87 8.97 1.99 8.40
CA VAL A 87 8.13 2.51 7.31
C VAL A 87 7.77 3.96 7.58
N ASP A 88 8.16 4.84 6.67
CA ASP A 88 7.70 6.22 6.65
C ASP A 88 6.32 6.34 6.01
N VAL A 89 5.47 7.17 6.62
CA VAL A 89 4.12 7.47 6.11
C VAL A 89 4.06 8.83 5.42
N GLY A 90 3.36 8.86 4.29
CA GLY A 90 3.12 10.06 3.50
C GLY A 90 1.63 10.42 3.40
N GLY A 91 1.36 11.66 2.99
CA GLY A 91 0.00 12.13 2.71
C GLY A 91 -0.98 11.89 3.85
N SER A 92 -2.16 11.34 3.53
CA SER A 92 -3.22 11.05 4.49
C SER A 92 -2.84 10.01 5.55
N ALA A 93 -1.84 9.16 5.29
CA ALA A 93 -1.41 8.14 6.25
C ALA A 93 -0.66 8.74 7.46
N LYS A 94 -0.24 10.01 7.39
CA LYS A 94 0.28 10.75 8.56
C LYS A 94 -0.72 10.83 9.71
N TYR A 95 -2.02 10.66 9.43
CA TYR A 95 -3.06 10.50 10.46
C TYR A 95 -2.73 9.39 11.47
N PHE A 96 -2.01 8.33 11.08
CA PHE A 96 -1.58 7.27 12.00
C PHE A 96 -0.77 7.82 13.18
N GLN A 97 0.06 8.84 12.93
CA GLN A 97 0.95 9.46 13.92
C GLN A 97 0.30 10.66 14.63
N ASP A 98 -0.86 11.14 14.17
CA ASP A 98 -1.60 12.21 14.83
C ASP A 98 -2.33 11.65 16.06
N THR A 99 -1.85 11.96 17.27
CA THR A 99 -2.46 11.46 18.52
C THR A 99 -3.07 12.58 19.34
N LYS A 100 -4.10 12.26 20.13
CA LYS A 100 -4.62 13.16 21.17
C LYS A 100 -3.50 13.67 22.07
N LYS A 101 -3.58 14.95 22.45
CA LYS A 101 -2.60 15.59 23.35
C LYS A 101 -2.86 15.28 24.82
N SER A 102 -4.10 14.92 25.17
CA SER A 102 -4.48 14.55 26.54
C SER A 102 -5.73 13.66 26.56
N HIS A 103 -5.97 12.99 27.69
CA HIS A 103 -7.19 12.21 27.91
C HIS A 103 -8.46 13.07 28.07
N LYS A 104 -8.32 14.38 28.32
CA LYS A 104 -9.46 15.30 28.46
C LYS A 104 -10.00 15.76 27.11
N GLN A 105 -9.23 15.58 26.05
CA GLN A 105 -9.59 15.96 24.68
C GLN A 105 -10.62 14.99 24.08
N ALA A 106 -11.78 15.53 23.70
CA ALA A 106 -12.72 14.84 22.83
C ALA A 106 -12.24 14.98 21.38
N ARG A 107 -12.30 13.88 20.62
CA ARG A 107 -11.92 13.85 19.20
C ARG A 107 -13.00 13.14 18.39
N VAL A 108 -13.32 13.71 17.25
CA VAL A 108 -14.12 13.08 16.19
C VAL A 108 -13.33 13.15 14.90
N THR A 109 -13.19 12.04 14.20
CA THR A 109 -12.51 11.98 12.90
C THR A 109 -13.49 11.57 11.82
N LEU A 110 -13.59 12.38 10.77
CA LEU A 110 -14.26 11.99 9.52
C LEU A 110 -13.19 11.47 8.54
N GLN A 111 -13.30 10.20 8.17
CA GLN A 111 -12.55 9.59 7.09
C GLN A 111 -13.31 9.75 5.78
N TYR A 112 -12.59 10.20 4.75
CA TYR A 112 -12.99 10.12 3.35
C TYR A 112 -12.04 9.16 2.64
N LYS A 113 -12.59 8.22 1.85
CA LYS A 113 -11.80 7.29 1.03
C LYS A 113 -12.43 7.18 -0.34
N THR A 114 -11.62 7.27 -1.39
CA THR A 114 -12.06 7.00 -2.76
C THR A 114 -11.06 6.13 -3.50
N THR A 115 -11.56 5.22 -4.34
CA THR A 115 -10.76 4.45 -5.31
C THR A 115 -11.16 4.85 -6.71
N THR A 116 -10.23 4.79 -7.67
CA THR A 116 -10.47 5.27 -9.05
C THR A 116 -10.19 4.20 -10.11
N LYS A 117 -9.06 3.49 -10.00
CA LYS A 117 -8.65 2.48 -10.97
C LYS A 117 -7.86 1.38 -10.31
N PHE A 118 -7.92 0.20 -10.91
CA PHE A 118 -7.07 -0.94 -10.59
C PHE A 118 -6.18 -1.22 -11.80
N GLU A 119 -4.88 -1.26 -11.57
CA GLU A 119 -3.86 -1.48 -12.60
C GLU A 119 -3.11 -2.77 -12.28
N THR A 120 -2.97 -3.67 -13.25
CA THR A 120 -2.29 -4.96 -13.05
C THR A 120 -1.33 -5.26 -14.19
N LEU A 121 -0.25 -5.97 -13.90
CA LEU A 121 0.55 -6.63 -14.93
C LEU A 121 -0.26 -7.78 -15.53
N THR A 122 -0.19 -7.92 -16.84
CA THR A 122 -0.80 -9.04 -17.56
C THR A 122 0.10 -10.27 -17.50
N MET A 123 -0.50 -11.46 -17.53
CA MET A 123 0.23 -12.75 -17.48
C MET A 123 1.17 -12.98 -18.66
N ALA A 124 1.09 -12.17 -19.72
CA ALA A 124 1.93 -12.29 -20.90
C ALA A 124 3.43 -12.35 -20.57
N HIS A 125 3.85 -11.72 -19.46
CA HIS A 125 5.26 -11.59 -19.07
C HIS A 125 5.63 -12.35 -17.78
N LEU A 126 4.67 -13.05 -17.15
CA LEU A 126 4.91 -13.85 -15.95
C LEU A 126 5.28 -15.31 -16.27
N GLY A 127 5.31 -15.68 -17.56
CA GLY A 127 5.75 -16.99 -18.03
C GLY A 127 7.27 -17.13 -18.09
N CYS A 128 7.76 -18.38 -18.06
CA CYS A 128 9.18 -18.70 -18.17
C CYS A 128 9.79 -18.09 -19.44
N GLY A 129 10.95 -17.42 -19.30
CA GLY A 129 11.66 -16.78 -20.41
C GLY A 129 11.17 -15.39 -20.82
N GLN A 130 10.23 -14.78 -20.08
CA GLN A 130 9.71 -13.44 -20.35
C GLN A 130 10.24 -12.36 -19.38
N VAL A 131 11.22 -12.70 -18.54
CA VAL A 131 11.87 -11.78 -17.59
C VAL A 131 13.15 -11.25 -18.23
N SER A 132 13.25 -9.93 -18.42
CA SER A 132 14.40 -9.28 -19.07
C SER A 132 15.65 -9.30 -18.18
N HIS A 133 15.47 -9.15 -16.87
CA HIS A 133 16.55 -9.04 -15.88
C HIS A 133 16.39 -10.08 -14.75
N PRO A 134 16.60 -11.39 -15.03
CA PRO A 134 16.35 -12.46 -14.06
C PRO A 134 17.31 -12.42 -12.86
N ASN A 135 18.51 -11.88 -13.05
CA ASN A 135 19.57 -11.85 -12.05
C ASN A 135 19.33 -10.84 -10.92
N VAL A 136 18.27 -10.02 -11.01
CA VAL A 136 17.96 -9.00 -10.00
C VAL A 136 17.68 -9.59 -8.61
N PHE A 137 17.32 -10.87 -8.52
CA PHE A 137 17.17 -11.57 -7.24
C PHE A 137 18.46 -12.23 -6.73
N GLU A 138 19.55 -12.25 -7.51
CA GLU A 138 20.81 -12.88 -7.09
C GLU A 138 21.45 -12.17 -5.89
N ASP A 139 21.19 -10.87 -5.73
CA ASP A 139 21.70 -10.06 -4.62
C ASP A 139 20.85 -10.15 -3.33
N ASP A 140 19.79 -10.97 -3.31
CA ASP A 140 18.83 -11.12 -2.19
C ASP A 140 18.24 -9.77 -1.70
N THR A 141 18.16 -8.77 -2.59
CA THR A 141 17.73 -7.42 -2.22
C THR A 141 16.21 -7.29 -2.08
N ALA A 142 15.43 -8.13 -2.79
CA ALA A 142 13.98 -8.10 -2.81
C ALA A 142 13.39 -9.50 -2.62
N THR A 143 12.16 -9.57 -2.10
CA THR A 143 11.42 -10.83 -1.94
C THR A 143 10.18 -10.91 -2.83
N HIS A 144 9.65 -9.78 -3.28
CA HIS A 144 8.42 -9.69 -4.06
C HIS A 144 8.54 -8.64 -5.18
N VAL A 145 7.61 -8.73 -6.13
CA VAL A 145 7.40 -7.73 -7.18
C VAL A 145 5.96 -7.23 -7.16
N VAL A 146 5.75 -5.94 -7.41
CA VAL A 146 4.44 -5.30 -7.43
C VAL A 146 3.73 -5.64 -8.75
N THR A 147 2.73 -6.51 -8.68
CA THR A 147 1.96 -6.97 -9.85
C THR A 147 0.62 -6.27 -10.02
N ALA A 148 0.11 -5.61 -8.98
CA ALA A 148 -1.18 -4.94 -9.00
C ALA A 148 -1.21 -3.72 -8.05
N ILE A 149 -1.92 -2.66 -8.45
CA ILE A 149 -2.12 -1.46 -7.64
C ILE A 149 -3.58 -1.00 -7.75
N LEU A 150 -4.23 -0.83 -6.60
CA LEU A 150 -5.50 -0.10 -6.49
C LEU A 150 -5.21 1.37 -6.19
N TYR A 151 -5.52 2.24 -7.15
CA TYR A 151 -5.34 3.68 -7.03
C TYR A 151 -6.54 4.32 -6.35
N GLY A 152 -6.26 5.34 -5.54
CA GLY A 152 -7.25 6.09 -4.80
C GLY A 152 -6.62 7.24 -4.04
N ALA A 153 -7.46 7.91 -3.25
CA ALA A 153 -7.06 8.96 -2.33
C ALA A 153 -7.85 8.83 -1.04
N GLY A 154 -7.27 9.31 0.06
CA GLY A 154 -7.93 9.40 1.35
C GLY A 154 -7.72 10.77 1.97
N ALA A 155 -8.61 11.15 2.86
CA ALA A 155 -8.46 12.32 3.72
C ALA A 155 -9.03 12.01 5.11
N TYR A 156 -8.41 12.61 6.12
CA TYR A 156 -8.83 12.52 7.51
C TYR A 156 -9.05 13.93 8.03
N PHE A 157 -10.30 14.24 8.40
CA PHE A 157 -10.66 15.50 9.02
C PHE A 157 -10.78 15.26 10.52
N VAL A 158 -9.83 15.78 11.28
CA VAL A 158 -9.72 15.59 12.73
C VAL A 158 -10.30 16.81 13.43
N PHE A 159 -11.32 16.60 14.25
CA PHE A 159 -11.99 17.64 15.02
C PHE A 159 -11.74 17.38 16.51
N ASP A 160 -11.07 18.34 17.15
CA ASP A 160 -10.72 18.26 18.56
C ASP A 160 -11.50 19.30 19.38
N ARG A 161 -11.91 18.91 20.59
CA ARG A 161 -12.47 19.78 21.62
C ARG A 161 -11.77 19.51 22.94
N GLU A 162 -11.38 20.58 23.62
CA GLU A 162 -10.81 20.54 24.97
C GLU A 162 -11.83 20.18 26.06
#